data_AF-A0A0F6R066-F1
#
_entry.id   AF-A0A0F6R066-F1
#
_cell.length_a   1.000
_cell.length_b   1.000
_cell.length_c   1.000
_cell.angle_alpha   90.00
_cell.angle_beta   90.00
_cell.angle_gamma   90.00
#
_symmetry.space_group_name_H-M   'P 1'
#
loop_
_entity.id
_entity.type
_entity.pdbx_description
1 polymer ?
#
loop_
_entity_poly.entity_id
_entity_poly.type
_entity_poly.pdbx_seq_one_letter_code
_entity_poly.pdbx_strand_id
1 'polypeptide(L)'
;MKLHRLVAAAAAVFALAACSSDGATENTTSSAATTSVAENSPAPSNLPTAEELNAVLATAADPNIPVEQKVTTVQGGETAPELFDVMTQAKIDSGAEFQVVPPILPGYTPDSVLATVNVTLPDSEPSPAENVEFVFEDGTWKLSQSWACTLIENTVTPEQVPAMCQG
;
A
#
# COMPACT_ATOMS: atom_id res chain seq x y z
N MET A 1 -9.55 34.10 -42.98
CA MET A 1 -10.37 33.38 -43.99
C MET A 1 -9.88 31.93 -44.13
N LYS A 2 -10.57 30.96 -43.54
CA LYS A 2 -11.25 29.86 -44.25
C LYS A 2 -12.00 29.04 -43.20
N LEU A 3 -13.28 28.91 -43.45
CA LEU A 3 -14.31 28.36 -42.58
C LEU A 3 -14.72 27.03 -43.20
N HIS A 4 -14.66 25.93 -42.45
CA HIS A 4 -15.38 24.71 -42.84
C HIS A 4 -16.08 24.15 -41.60
N ARG A 5 -17.38 24.47 -41.49
CA ARG A 5 -18.36 23.75 -40.69
C ARG A 5 -18.75 22.49 -41.44
N LEU A 6 -18.97 21.38 -40.74
CA LEU A 6 -20.04 20.42 -41.03
C LEU A 6 -20.32 19.57 -39.78
N VAL A 7 -21.60 19.45 -39.49
CA VAL A 7 -22.27 18.82 -38.35
C VAL A 7 -22.62 17.38 -38.70
N ALA A 8 -22.52 16.44 -37.75
CA ALA A 8 -23.39 15.26 -37.70
C ALA A 8 -23.44 14.70 -36.27
N ALA A 9 -24.62 14.78 -35.66
CA ALA A 9 -24.97 14.07 -34.43
C ALA A 9 -25.51 12.68 -34.79
N ALA A 10 -25.15 11.65 -34.00
CA ALA A 10 -25.90 10.40 -33.92
C ALA A 10 -25.68 9.77 -32.54
N ALA A 11 -26.73 9.80 -31.73
CA ALA A 11 -26.85 9.03 -30.50
C ALA A 11 -27.19 7.57 -30.87
N ALA A 12 -26.51 6.61 -30.23
CA ALA A 12 -26.88 5.20 -30.29
C ALA A 12 -27.03 4.68 -28.86
N VAL A 13 -28.29 4.46 -28.47
CA VAL A 13 -28.70 3.78 -27.24
C VAL A 13 -28.64 2.28 -27.53
N PHE A 14 -27.78 1.55 -26.83
CA PHE A 14 -27.83 0.08 -26.83
C PHE A 14 -28.57 -0.39 -25.58
N ALA A 15 -29.85 -0.72 -25.77
CA ALA A 15 -30.59 -1.56 -24.84
C ALA A 15 -30.40 -3.03 -25.28
N LEU A 16 -29.73 -3.82 -24.45
CA LEU A 16 -29.67 -5.28 -24.56
C LEU A 16 -30.58 -5.87 -23.50
N ALA A 17 -31.74 -6.36 -23.94
CA ALA A 17 -32.63 -7.23 -23.18
C ALA A 17 -32.50 -8.65 -23.74
N ALA A 18 -31.98 -9.57 -22.95
CA ALA A 18 -32.04 -11.04 -23.04
C ALA A 18 -31.24 -11.58 -21.84
N CYS A 19 -31.59 -12.62 -21.07
CA CYS A 19 -32.41 -13.78 -21.34
C CYS A 19 -32.87 -14.40 -20.00
N SER A 20 -34.19 -14.59 -19.87
CA SER A 20 -34.91 -15.72 -19.26
C SER A 20 -34.18 -16.68 -18.30
N SER A 21 -34.65 -16.76 -17.05
CA SER A 21 -35.06 -18.03 -16.44
C SER A 21 -36.00 -17.81 -15.25
N ASP A 22 -37.01 -18.67 -15.19
CA ASP A 22 -38.16 -18.78 -14.31
C ASP A 22 -37.81 -18.98 -12.82
N GLY A 23 -38.67 -18.48 -11.92
CA GLY A 23 -38.62 -18.81 -10.48
C GLY A 23 -39.20 -17.72 -9.57
N ALA A 24 -40.48 -17.84 -9.23
CA ALA A 24 -41.18 -16.97 -8.28
C ALA A 24 -40.66 -17.09 -6.83
N THR A 25 -40.72 -15.99 -6.08
CA THR A 25 -41.29 -15.82 -4.71
C THR A 25 -40.49 -14.80 -3.88
N GLU A 26 -41.16 -13.69 -3.55
CA GLU A 26 -41.07 -12.83 -2.36
C GLU A 26 -39.82 -12.97 -1.45
N ASN A 27 -39.05 -11.89 -1.26
CA ASN A 27 -38.74 -11.43 0.10
C ASN A 27 -38.28 -9.96 0.20
N THR A 28 -38.75 -9.38 1.30
CA THR A 28 -38.59 -8.04 1.88
C THR A 28 -37.14 -7.55 2.08
N THR A 29 -37.00 -6.21 2.07
CA THR A 29 -35.96 -5.39 2.75
C THR A 29 -34.75 -4.94 1.93
N SER A 30 -34.68 -3.63 1.69
CA SER A 30 -33.44 -2.87 1.91
C SER A 30 -33.71 -1.39 2.10
N SER A 31 -33.66 -0.97 3.36
CA SER A 31 -33.26 0.37 3.77
C SER A 31 -31.75 0.48 3.67
N ALA A 32 -31.25 1.51 3.01
CA ALA A 32 -30.20 2.37 3.55
C ALA A 32 -29.99 3.56 2.62
N ALA A 33 -30.30 4.73 3.16
CA ALA A 33 -30.10 6.01 2.53
C ALA A 33 -28.60 6.31 2.37
N THR A 34 -28.32 6.97 1.26
CA THR A 34 -27.10 7.69 0.92
C THR A 34 -26.59 8.57 2.06
N THR A 35 -25.30 8.48 2.36
CA THR A 35 -24.52 9.62 2.87
C THR A 35 -23.14 9.55 2.24
N SER A 36 -23.00 10.21 1.09
CA SER A 36 -21.71 10.57 0.49
C SER A 36 -21.24 11.86 1.15
N VAL A 37 -20.10 11.83 1.84
CA VAL A 37 -19.28 13.02 2.13
C VAL A 37 -17.82 12.61 2.15
N ALA A 38 -17.04 13.05 1.17
CA ALA A 38 -15.74 13.71 1.33
C ALA A 38 -15.06 13.92 -0.04
N GLU A 39 -15.13 15.16 -0.49
CA GLU A 39 -14.05 15.97 -1.09
C GLU A 39 -13.14 15.39 -2.19
N ASN A 40 -13.20 16.09 -3.32
CA ASN A 40 -12.65 15.79 -4.61
C ASN A 40 -11.20 16.30 -4.72
N SER A 41 -10.22 15.44 -4.42
CA SER A 41 -8.88 15.53 -4.99
C SER A 41 -8.70 14.35 -5.95
N PRO A 42 -8.16 14.50 -7.17
CA PRO A 42 -7.83 13.33 -7.97
C PRO A 42 -6.76 12.53 -7.20
N ALA A 43 -7.19 11.48 -6.52
CA ALA A 43 -6.29 10.47 -5.98
C ALA A 43 -5.37 10.00 -7.12
N PRO A 44 -4.10 9.68 -6.85
CA PRO A 44 -3.24 9.04 -7.83
C PRO A 44 -4.04 7.88 -8.43
N SER A 45 -4.01 7.76 -9.76
CA SER A 45 -4.95 6.95 -10.54
C SER A 45 -4.90 5.43 -10.28
N ASN A 46 -4.22 4.99 -9.24
CA ASN A 46 -4.59 3.87 -8.37
C ASN A 46 -3.77 4.00 -7.06
N LEU A 47 -4.41 4.31 -5.93
CA LEU A 47 -3.80 4.08 -4.61
C LEU A 47 -3.53 2.57 -4.46
N PRO A 48 -2.42 2.17 -3.81
CA PRO A 48 -2.18 0.76 -3.55
C PRO A 48 -3.24 0.20 -2.61
N THR A 49 -3.38 -1.11 -2.64
CA THR A 49 -4.14 -1.88 -1.66
C THR A 49 -3.30 -2.14 -0.40
N ALA A 50 -3.98 -2.41 0.72
CA ALA A 50 -3.29 -2.81 1.94
C ALA A 50 -2.50 -4.12 1.74
N GLU A 51 -3.00 -5.04 0.92
CA GLU A 51 -2.32 -6.30 0.61
C GLU A 51 -1.02 -6.07 -0.17
N GLU A 52 -1.00 -5.16 -1.15
CA GLU A 52 0.23 -4.80 -1.89
C GLU A 52 1.29 -4.22 -0.95
N LEU A 53 0.91 -3.29 -0.07
CA LEU A 53 1.84 -2.71 0.91
C LEU A 53 2.30 -3.75 1.95
N ASN A 54 1.41 -4.66 2.35
CA ASN A 54 1.78 -5.73 3.28
C ASN A 54 2.77 -6.72 2.65
N ALA A 55 2.66 -6.96 1.34
CA ALA A 55 3.61 -7.78 0.60
C ALA A 55 5.01 -7.14 0.57
N VAL A 56 5.12 -5.81 0.51
CA VAL A 56 6.40 -5.09 0.64
C VAL A 56 7.05 -5.41 1.99
N LEU A 57 6.30 -5.25 3.09
CA LEU A 57 6.81 -5.54 4.45
C LEU A 57 7.17 -7.02 4.63
N ALA A 58 6.32 -7.92 4.15
CA ALA A 58 6.55 -9.35 4.24
C ALA A 58 7.83 -9.76 3.50
N THR A 59 8.00 -9.27 2.26
CA THR A 59 9.18 -9.57 1.43
C THR A 59 10.46 -9.02 2.04
N ALA A 60 10.42 -7.80 2.61
CA ALA A 60 11.57 -7.16 3.26
C ALA A 60 12.14 -8.02 4.41
N ALA A 61 11.29 -8.67 5.20
CA ALA A 61 11.69 -9.41 6.40
C ALA A 61 11.74 -10.94 6.20
N ASP A 62 11.39 -11.49 5.04
CA ASP A 62 11.31 -12.94 4.84
C ASP A 62 12.69 -13.61 4.74
N PRO A 63 13.04 -14.58 5.60
CA PRO A 63 14.33 -15.28 5.53
C PRO A 63 14.55 -16.11 4.26
N ASN A 64 13.49 -16.43 3.51
CA ASN A 64 13.55 -17.30 2.33
C ASN A 64 13.68 -16.53 1.02
N ILE A 65 13.54 -15.20 1.05
CA ILE A 65 13.65 -14.36 -0.13
C ILE A 65 15.11 -13.96 -0.36
N PRO A 66 15.65 -14.07 -1.59
CA PRO A 66 17.01 -13.60 -1.89
C PRO A 66 17.14 -12.09 -1.70
N VAL A 67 18.32 -11.64 -1.26
CA VAL A 67 18.57 -10.21 -0.96
C VAL A 67 18.29 -9.32 -2.17
N GLU A 68 18.52 -9.80 -3.39
CA GLU A 68 18.28 -9.07 -4.64
C GLU A 68 16.80 -8.68 -4.83
N GLN A 69 15.88 -9.45 -4.25
CA GLN A 69 14.46 -9.10 -4.23
C GLN A 69 14.14 -8.20 -3.04
N LYS A 70 14.75 -8.45 -1.89
CA LYS A 70 14.53 -7.64 -0.69
C LYS A 70 14.95 -6.19 -0.87
N VAL A 71 16.10 -5.94 -1.50
CA VAL A 71 16.61 -4.57 -1.74
C VAL A 71 15.63 -3.69 -2.53
N THR A 72 14.70 -4.29 -3.28
CA THR A 72 13.66 -3.55 -4.00
C THR A 72 12.48 -3.12 -3.14
N THR A 73 12.38 -3.56 -1.88
CA THR A 73 11.25 -3.29 -0.98
C THR A 73 11.49 -2.12 -0.04
N VAL A 74 12.70 -1.55 -0.02
CA VAL A 74 13.06 -0.37 0.78
C VAL A 74 13.74 0.64 -0.12
N GLN A 75 13.35 1.91 -0.03
CA GLN A 75 14.01 2.98 -0.78
C GLN A 75 15.50 3.07 -0.39
N GLY A 76 16.40 3.03 -1.39
CA GLY A 76 17.84 2.98 -1.16
C GLY A 76 18.36 1.65 -0.62
N GLY A 77 17.52 0.60 -0.59
CA GLY A 77 17.87 -0.72 -0.04
C GLY A 77 19.06 -1.38 -0.72
N GLU A 78 19.32 -1.06 -2.01
CA GLU A 78 20.50 -1.54 -2.73
C GLU A 78 21.84 -1.06 -2.14
N THR A 79 21.81 0.02 -1.35
CA THR A 79 22.99 0.58 -0.68
C THR A 79 23.24 -0.01 0.70
N ALA A 80 22.28 -0.78 1.25
CA ALA A 80 22.38 -1.43 2.56
C ALA A 80 21.76 -2.84 2.54
N PRO A 81 22.33 -3.81 1.80
CA PRO A 81 21.82 -5.18 1.79
C PRO A 81 21.80 -5.83 3.19
N GLU A 82 22.71 -5.45 4.09
CA GLU A 82 22.78 -5.91 5.48
C GLU A 82 21.56 -5.52 6.33
N LEU A 83 20.85 -4.46 5.93
CA LEU A 83 19.60 -4.01 6.54
C LEU A 83 18.59 -5.16 6.64
N PHE A 84 18.51 -5.97 5.59
CA PHE A 84 17.50 -6.99 5.43
C PHE A 84 17.76 -8.22 6.31
N ASP A 85 19.02 -8.51 6.61
CA ASP A 85 19.36 -9.53 7.59
C ASP A 85 18.92 -9.09 8.99
N VAL A 86 19.14 -7.82 9.34
CA VAL A 86 18.67 -7.24 10.61
C VAL A 86 17.15 -7.29 10.71
N MET A 87 16.42 -6.86 9.67
CA MET A 87 14.95 -6.90 9.68
C MET A 87 14.41 -8.34 9.78
N THR A 88 15.02 -9.29 9.07
CA THR A 88 14.66 -10.70 9.16
C THR A 88 14.90 -11.26 10.56
N GLN A 89 16.08 -11.02 11.16
CA GLN A 89 16.36 -11.49 12.52
C GLN A 89 15.44 -10.83 13.54
N ALA A 90 15.20 -9.52 13.45
CA ALA A 90 14.28 -8.81 14.33
C ALA A 90 12.87 -9.39 14.29
N LYS A 91 12.36 -9.75 13.10
CA LYS A 91 11.08 -10.43 12.97
C LYS A 91 11.10 -11.82 13.63
N ILE A 92 12.14 -12.62 13.39
CA ILE A 92 12.27 -13.96 13.97
C ILE A 92 12.33 -13.91 15.50
N ASP A 93 13.16 -13.03 16.05
CA ASP A 93 13.39 -12.91 17.49
C ASP A 93 12.17 -12.38 18.23
N SER A 94 11.46 -11.41 17.64
CA SER A 94 10.25 -10.83 18.24
C SER A 94 9.00 -11.69 18.03
N GLY A 95 8.96 -12.52 16.98
CA GLY A 95 7.74 -13.17 16.53
C GLY A 95 6.65 -12.19 16.06
N ALA A 96 7.04 -10.94 15.74
CA ALA A 96 6.09 -9.90 15.37
C ALA A 96 5.45 -10.17 14.00
N GLU A 97 4.14 -9.95 13.93
CA GLU A 97 3.39 -9.92 12.69
C GLU A 97 2.97 -8.50 12.34
N PHE A 98 3.09 -8.16 11.05
CA PHE A 98 2.78 -6.84 10.52
C PHE A 98 1.55 -6.93 9.63
N GLN A 99 0.59 -6.03 9.85
CA GLN A 99 -0.61 -5.92 9.04
C GLN A 99 -0.88 -4.48 8.66
N VAL A 100 -0.75 -4.17 7.37
CA VAL A 100 -1.25 -2.90 6.83
C VAL A 100 -2.78 -2.87 6.91
N VAL A 101 -3.34 -1.80 7.48
CA VAL A 101 -4.79 -1.61 7.59
C VAL A 101 -5.24 -0.35 6.85
N PRO A 102 -6.39 -0.37 6.16
CA PRO A 102 -6.99 0.84 5.59
C PRO A 102 -7.38 1.87 6.67
N PRO A 103 -7.53 3.16 6.31
CA PRO A 103 -7.37 3.72 4.96
C PRO A 103 -5.90 3.94 4.56
N ILE A 104 -5.63 3.86 3.26
CA ILE A 104 -4.36 4.32 2.66
C ILE A 104 -4.58 5.74 2.17
N LEU A 105 -3.72 6.66 2.59
CA LEU A 105 -3.84 8.09 2.31
C LEU A 105 -2.71 8.54 1.38
N PRO A 106 -2.90 9.59 0.57
CA PRO A 106 -1.79 10.25 -0.11
C PRO A 106 -0.70 10.69 0.88
N GLY A 107 0.56 10.51 0.49
CA GLY A 107 1.73 10.81 1.31
C GLY A 107 2.26 12.22 1.12
N TYR A 108 3.50 12.43 1.56
CA TYR A 108 4.16 13.75 1.52
C TYR A 108 4.59 14.16 0.12
N THR A 109 4.73 13.20 -0.79
CA THR A 109 5.10 13.42 -2.20
C THR A 109 4.03 12.85 -3.14
N PRO A 110 3.98 13.28 -4.42
CA PRO A 110 3.01 12.74 -5.38
C PRO A 110 3.08 11.22 -5.56
N ASP A 111 4.26 10.64 -5.35
CA ASP A 111 4.54 9.21 -5.52
C ASP A 111 4.66 8.49 -4.16
N SER A 112 4.15 9.07 -3.06
CA SER A 112 4.11 8.38 -1.76
C SER A 112 2.69 8.26 -1.18
N VAL A 113 2.52 7.27 -0.30
CA VAL A 113 1.30 7.02 0.47
C VAL A 113 1.64 6.80 1.93
N LEU A 114 0.67 7.08 2.79
CA LEU A 114 0.72 6.81 4.23
C LEU A 114 -0.28 5.73 4.58
N ALA A 115 0.13 4.78 5.41
CA ALA A 115 -0.72 3.73 5.94
C ALA A 115 -0.51 3.55 7.44
N THR A 116 -1.47 2.88 8.07
CA THR A 116 -1.29 2.35 9.43
C THR A 116 -0.88 0.90 9.34
N VAL A 117 0.16 0.52 10.09
CA VAL A 117 0.62 -0.88 10.20
C VAL A 117 0.39 -1.34 11.63
N ASN A 118 -0.47 -2.33 11.82
CA ASN A 118 -0.59 -3.00 13.10
C ASN A 118 0.58 -3.96 13.29
N VAL A 119 1.29 -3.79 14.39
CA VAL A 119 2.33 -4.70 14.86
C VAL A 119 1.74 -5.56 15.97
N THR A 120 1.76 -6.87 15.79
CA THR A 120 1.23 -7.82 16.77
C THR A 120 2.37 -8.70 17.27
N LEU A 121 2.74 -8.54 18.54
CA LEU A 121 3.68 -9.44 19.22
C LEU A 121 2.94 -10.67 19.76
N PRO A 122 3.62 -11.80 19.95
CA PRO A 122 3.05 -12.94 20.66
C PRO A 122 2.46 -12.52 22.00
N ASP A 123 1.27 -13.05 22.31
CA ASP A 123 0.54 -12.80 23.57
C ASP A 123 0.21 -11.32 23.86
N SER A 124 0.24 -10.45 22.85
CA SER A 124 -0.04 -9.01 22.98
C SER A 124 -1.17 -8.55 22.05
N GLU A 125 -1.86 -7.47 22.41
CA GLU A 125 -2.82 -6.81 21.52
C GLU A 125 -2.10 -6.08 20.38
N PRO A 126 -2.71 -5.97 19.17
CA PRO A 126 -2.13 -5.22 18.07
C PRO A 126 -1.88 -3.75 18.43
N SER A 127 -0.67 -3.26 18.13
CA SER A 127 -0.27 -1.88 18.32
C SER A 127 -0.13 -1.16 16.98
N PRO A 128 -0.82 -0.03 16.75
CA PRO A 128 -0.75 0.68 15.48
C PRO A 128 0.52 1.53 15.38
N ALA A 129 1.28 1.31 14.30
CA ALA A 129 2.28 2.25 13.79
C ALA A 129 1.60 3.14 12.74
N GLU A 130 1.41 4.41 13.08
CA GLU A 130 0.76 5.39 12.19
C GLU A 130 1.77 6.07 11.27
N ASN A 131 1.27 6.60 10.14
CA ASN A 131 2.04 7.37 9.18
C ASN A 131 3.24 6.58 8.62
N VAL A 132 3.07 5.26 8.41
CA VAL A 132 4.04 4.43 7.70
C VAL A 132 4.05 4.82 6.24
N GLU A 133 5.17 5.39 5.79
CA GLU A 133 5.31 5.91 4.45
C GLU A 133 5.84 4.84 3.48
N PHE A 134 5.12 4.68 2.37
CA PHE A 134 5.54 3.89 1.24
C PHE A 134 5.71 4.81 0.03
N VAL A 135 6.77 4.58 -0.75
CA VAL A 135 7.12 5.37 -1.93
C VAL A 135 7.06 4.46 -3.15
N PHE A 136 6.48 4.96 -4.24
CA PHE A 136 6.44 4.28 -5.52
C PHE A 136 7.65 4.72 -6.36
N GLU A 137 8.57 3.79 -6.59
CA GLU A 137 9.83 4.06 -7.28
C GLU A 137 10.18 2.87 -8.17
N ASP A 138 10.65 3.13 -9.39
CA ASP A 138 11.00 2.10 -10.38
C ASP A 138 9.85 1.11 -10.71
N GLY A 139 8.60 1.55 -10.57
CA GLY A 139 7.43 0.73 -10.85
C GLY A 139 7.03 -0.24 -9.73
N THR A 140 7.64 -0.12 -8.54
CA THR A 140 7.29 -0.91 -7.35
C THR A 140 7.07 -0.03 -6.13
N TRP A 141 6.23 -0.49 -5.21
CA TRP A 141 6.11 0.12 -3.88
C TRP A 141 7.27 -0.31 -2.99
N LYS A 142 7.85 0.65 -2.28
CA LYS A 142 8.96 0.47 -1.34
C LYS A 142 8.59 1.11 0.00
N LEU A 143 9.05 0.56 1.12
CA LEU A 143 9.04 1.26 2.40
C LEU A 143 10.00 2.46 2.29
N SER A 144 9.59 3.62 2.79
CA SER A 144 10.46 4.80 2.74
C SER A 144 11.74 4.58 3.55
N GLN A 145 12.84 5.19 3.10
CA GLN A 145 14.13 5.10 3.78
C GLN A 145 14.03 5.61 5.22
N SER A 146 13.33 6.74 5.44
CA SER A 146 13.15 7.33 6.77
C SER A 146 12.44 6.37 7.74
N TRP A 147 11.42 5.65 7.26
CA TRP A 147 10.73 4.66 8.08
C TRP A 147 11.59 3.42 8.35
N ALA A 148 12.26 2.91 7.32
CA ALA A 148 13.18 1.79 7.49
C ALA A 148 14.28 2.12 8.52
N CYS A 149 14.87 3.31 8.43
CA CYS A 149 15.89 3.76 9.37
C CYS A 149 15.35 3.91 10.80
N THR A 150 14.15 4.46 10.96
CA THR A 150 13.50 4.55 12.28
C THR A 150 13.35 3.17 12.92
N LEU A 151 12.96 2.15 12.16
CA LEU A 151 12.84 0.79 12.69
C LEU A 151 14.19 0.24 13.16
N ILE A 152 15.23 0.44 12.37
CA ILE A 152 16.57 -0.09 12.65
C ILE A 152 17.21 0.58 13.84
N GLU A 153 17.15 1.90 13.92
CA GLU A 153 17.70 2.67 15.04
C GLU A 153 17.08 2.27 16.40
N ASN A 154 15.83 1.78 16.38
CA ASN A 154 15.17 1.26 17.58
C ASN A 154 15.47 -0.22 17.86
N THR A 155 16.08 -0.93 16.92
CA THR A 155 16.29 -2.39 16.99
C THR A 155 17.76 -2.76 17.24
N VAL A 156 18.71 -2.00 16.69
CA VAL A 156 20.14 -2.31 16.78
C VAL A 156 20.93 -1.25 17.57
N THR A 157 22.15 -1.60 17.94
CA THR A 157 23.06 -0.62 18.54
C THR A 157 23.52 0.43 17.52
N PRO A 158 23.88 1.65 17.92
CA PRO A 158 24.29 2.71 16.99
C PRO A 158 25.42 2.34 16.03
N GLU A 159 26.32 1.44 16.45
CA GLU A 159 27.44 0.95 15.64
C GLU A 159 27.00 0.02 14.48
N GLN A 160 25.77 -0.48 14.53
CA GLN A 160 25.18 -1.40 13.56
C GLN A 160 24.18 -0.70 12.61
N VAL A 161 23.99 0.61 12.75
CA VAL A 161 23.08 1.39 11.90
C VAL A 161 23.71 1.56 10.50
N PRO A 162 23.02 1.12 9.42
CA PRO A 162 23.53 1.24 8.05
C PRO A 162 23.84 2.69 7.65
N ALA A 163 24.78 2.87 6.71
CA ALA A 163 25.19 4.20 6.26
C ALA A 163 24.04 5.03 5.66
N MET A 164 23.06 4.37 5.02
CA MET A 164 21.85 5.05 4.51
C MET A 164 21.00 5.70 5.62
N CYS A 165 21.18 5.29 6.88
CA CYS A 165 20.45 5.79 8.03
C CYS A 165 21.23 6.82 8.85
N GLN A 166 22.41 7.25 8.41
CA GLN A 166 23.26 8.21 9.14
C GLN A 166 23.08 9.66 8.68
N GLY A 167 21.94 9.99 8.06
CA GLY A 167 21.68 11.25 7.35
C GLY A 167 20.73 12.20 8.05
#